data_AF-A0A9R1VA45-F1
#
_entry.id   AF-A0A9R1VA45-F1
#
_cell.length_a   1.000
_cell.length_b   1.000
_cell.length_c   1.000
_cell.angle_alpha   90.00
_cell.angle_beta   90.00
_cell.angle_gamma   90.00
#
_symmetry.space_group_name_H-M   'P 1'
#
loop_
_entity.id
_entity.type
_entity.pdbx_description
1 polymer ?
#
loop_
_entity_poly.entity_id
_entity_poly.type
_entity_poly.pdbx_seq_one_letter_code
_entity_poly.pdbx_strand_id
1 'polypeptide(L)'
;MEQNTCSCNRWELTGIPCKYSIAAIRNMRLNNENVGIPETWVHPTYWLKTWKEMYVFRVEPINGRFLWEKSTCPTKLIPPKYRVPIGRPKKVKKICNRRWSVHKMEICQGAAGSSGGVKKGVGNKGKIPML
;
A
#
# COMPACT_ATOMS: atom_id res chain seq x y z
N MET A 1 16.14 -28.94 -14.18
CA MET A 1 15.26 -27.81 -13.73
C MET A 1 14.22 -27.53 -14.81
N GLU A 2 13.43 -28.53 -15.20
CA GLU A 2 12.54 -28.42 -16.37
C GLU A 2 11.26 -27.62 -16.09
N GLN A 3 10.90 -27.43 -14.82
CA GLN A 3 9.68 -26.75 -14.41
C GLN A 3 9.89 -25.28 -14.02
N ASN A 4 11.11 -24.72 -14.16
CA ASN A 4 11.44 -23.36 -13.68
C ASN A 4 11.05 -23.12 -12.20
N THR A 5 11.12 -24.18 -11.38
CA THR A 5 10.75 -24.18 -9.96
C THR A 5 11.98 -23.99 -9.07
N CYS A 6 11.78 -23.38 -7.91
CA CYS A 6 12.81 -23.17 -6.88
C CYS A 6 12.19 -23.40 -5.50
N SER A 7 12.92 -24.01 -4.56
CA SER A 7 12.50 -24.12 -3.15
C SER A 7 12.18 -22.78 -2.47
N CYS A 8 12.72 -21.70 -3.02
CA CYS A 8 12.47 -20.33 -2.60
C CYS A 8 11.16 -19.72 -3.17
N ASN A 9 10.47 -20.43 -4.07
CA ASN A 9 9.28 -20.04 -4.84
C ASN A 9 9.37 -18.70 -5.60
N ARG A 10 10.52 -18.02 -5.54
CA ARG A 10 10.69 -16.70 -6.15
C ARG A 10 10.56 -16.77 -7.66
N TRP A 11 11.10 -17.82 -8.27
CA TRP A 11 11.04 -18.00 -9.72
C TRP A 11 9.62 -18.26 -10.21
N GLU A 12 8.82 -19.05 -9.49
CA GLU A 12 7.40 -19.27 -9.81
C GLU A 12 6.58 -17.98 -9.69
N LEU A 13 6.86 -17.16 -8.68
CA LEU A 13 6.12 -15.92 -8.44
C LEU A 13 6.49 -14.80 -9.43
N THR A 14 7.78 -14.64 -9.75
CA THR A 14 8.24 -13.53 -10.59
C THR A 14 8.54 -13.93 -12.01
N GLY A 15 8.61 -15.22 -12.35
CA GLY A 15 9.06 -15.68 -13.67
C GLY A 15 10.52 -15.33 -13.99
N ILE A 16 11.31 -14.93 -12.98
CA ILE A 16 12.73 -14.55 -13.11
C ILE A 16 13.54 -15.48 -12.20
N PRO A 17 14.65 -16.07 -12.68
CA PRO A 17 15.47 -16.95 -11.86
C PRO A 17 16.02 -16.22 -10.63
N CYS A 18 15.95 -16.88 -9.49
CA CYS A 18 16.48 -16.39 -8.22
C CYS A 18 17.98 -16.66 -8.08
N LYS A 19 18.60 -16.15 -7.02
CA LYS A 19 20.03 -16.41 -6.73
C LYS A 19 20.41 -17.90 -6.68
N TYR A 20 19.52 -18.74 -6.15
CA TYR A 20 19.75 -20.19 -6.02
C TYR A 20 19.65 -20.90 -7.37
N SER A 21 18.65 -20.54 -8.19
CA SER A 21 18.50 -21.12 -9.51
C SER A 21 19.60 -20.67 -10.45
N ILE A 22 20.06 -19.42 -10.36
CA ILE A 22 21.24 -18.93 -11.12
C ILE A 22 22.48 -19.74 -10.75
N ALA A 23 22.71 -20.01 -9.46
CA ALA A 23 23.83 -20.84 -9.03
C ALA A 23 23.73 -22.27 -9.58
N ALA A 24 22.54 -22.87 -9.58
CA ALA A 24 22.31 -24.20 -10.15
C ALA A 24 22.48 -24.22 -11.68
N ILE A 25 21.95 -23.24 -12.42
CA ILE A 25 22.15 -23.04 -13.87
C ILE A 25 23.66 -22.94 -14.17
N ARG A 26 24.40 -22.17 -13.36
CA ARG A 26 25.85 -22.05 -13.51
C ARG A 26 26.57 -23.38 -13.28
N ASN A 27 26.16 -24.14 -12.27
CA ASN A 27 26.73 -25.46 -12.00
C ASN A 27 26.50 -26.43 -13.16
N MET A 28 25.28 -26.50 -13.68
CA MET A 28 24.94 -27.30 -14.87
C MET A 28 25.83 -26.93 -16.08
N ARG A 29 26.04 -25.64 -16.32
CA ARG A 29 26.92 -25.16 -17.39
C ARG A 29 28.39 -25.59 -17.21
N LEU A 30 28.87 -25.64 -15.96
CA LEU A 30 30.23 -26.11 -15.65
C LEU A 30 30.38 -27.63 -15.86
N ASN A 31 29.29 -28.39 -15.69
CA ASN A 31 29.26 -29.84 -15.89
C ASN A 31 29.03 -30.25 -17.36
N ASN A 32 29.25 -29.33 -18.32
CA ASN A 32 29.04 -29.52 -19.75
C ASN A 32 27.58 -29.87 -20.15
N GLU A 33 26.60 -29.58 -19.31
CA GLU A 33 25.21 -29.65 -19.73
C GLU A 33 24.91 -28.49 -20.68
N ASN A 34 24.10 -28.75 -21.71
CA ASN A 34 23.68 -27.71 -22.66
C ASN A 34 22.64 -26.79 -22.00
N VAL A 35 23.15 -25.83 -21.23
CA VAL A 35 22.38 -24.76 -20.62
C VAL A 35 22.41 -23.60 -21.60
N GLY A 36 21.29 -23.36 -22.28
CA GLY A 36 21.15 -22.27 -23.25
C GLY A 36 21.40 -20.87 -22.67
N ILE A 37 21.03 -19.85 -23.42
CA ILE A 37 21.27 -18.45 -23.05
C ILE A 37 20.46 -18.09 -21.79
N PRO A 38 21.01 -17.34 -20.80
CA PRO A 38 20.28 -17.01 -19.57
C PRO A 38 18.87 -16.43 -19.77
N GLU A 39 18.61 -15.70 -20.86
CA GLU A 39 17.28 -15.14 -21.14
C GLU A 39 16.21 -16.21 -21.43
N THR A 40 16.59 -17.44 -21.84
CA THR A 40 15.64 -18.53 -22.09
C THR A 40 14.97 -19.02 -20.81
N TRP A 41 15.57 -18.74 -19.65
CA TRP A 41 15.06 -19.11 -18.33
C TRP A 41 14.10 -18.06 -17.75
N VAL A 42 13.99 -16.90 -18.40
CA VAL A 42 13.07 -15.82 -18.01
C VAL A 42 11.72 -16.05 -18.67
N HIS A 43 10.64 -15.82 -17.92
CA HIS A 43 9.29 -16.00 -18.41
C HIS A 43 9.00 -15.11 -19.65
N PRO A 44 8.27 -15.62 -20.67
CA PRO A 44 8.01 -14.89 -21.91
C PRO A 44 7.31 -13.54 -21.75
N THR A 45 6.67 -13.28 -20.60
CA THR A 45 6.03 -11.98 -20.28
C THR A 45 7.00 -10.80 -20.31
N TYR A 46 8.30 -11.04 -20.09
CA TYR A 46 9.32 -10.00 -20.09
C TYR A 46 9.87 -9.69 -21.49
N TRP A 47 9.43 -10.40 -22.53
CA TRP A 47 9.92 -10.21 -23.88
C TRP A 47 9.21 -9.02 -24.53
N LEU A 48 9.96 -8.25 -25.34
CA LEU A 48 9.41 -7.11 -26.09
C LEU A 48 8.24 -7.50 -26.99
N LYS A 49 8.27 -8.71 -27.53
CA LYS A 49 7.17 -9.27 -28.32
C LYS A 49 5.87 -9.28 -27.52
N THR A 50 5.88 -9.88 -26.33
CA THR A 50 4.73 -9.96 -25.43
C THR A 50 4.29 -8.59 -24.96
N TRP A 51 5.24 -7.70 -24.64
CA TRP A 51 4.92 -6.31 -24.29
C TRP A 51 4.16 -5.61 -25.43
N LYS A 52 4.63 -5.74 -26.67
CA LYS A 52 3.98 -5.14 -27.84
C LYS A 52 2.59 -5.72 -28.07
N GLU A 53 2.40 -7.02 -27.88
CA GLU A 53 1.11 -7.70 -27.98
C GLU A 53 0.13 -7.23 -26.90
N MET A 54 0.60 -7.04 -25.66
CA MET A 54 -0.23 -6.56 -24.54
C MET A 54 -0.74 -5.13 -24.76
N TYR A 55 0.08 -4.27 -25.36
CA TYR A 55 -0.25 -2.86 -25.60
C TYR A 55 -0.67 -2.57 -27.05
N VAL A 56 -0.97 -3.60 -27.85
CA VAL A 56 -1.44 -3.41 -29.23
C VAL A 56 -2.83 -2.77 -29.24
N PHE A 57 -3.66 -3.11 -28.26
CA PHE A 57 -5.00 -2.56 -28.11
C PHE A 57 -4.94 -1.24 -27.36
N ARG A 58 -5.28 -0.15 -28.05
CA ARG A 58 -5.46 1.16 -27.44
C ARG A 58 -6.83 1.22 -26.79
N VAL A 59 -6.87 1.45 -25.48
CA VAL A 59 -8.11 1.82 -24.80
C VAL A 59 -8.45 3.26 -25.19
N GLU A 60 -9.58 3.44 -25.88
CA GLU A 60 -10.08 4.77 -26.19
C GLU A 60 -10.46 5.51 -24.90
N PRO A 61 -10.25 6.84 -24.85
CA PRO A 61 -10.66 7.62 -23.69
C PRO A 61 -12.17 7.45 -23.48
N ILE A 62 -12.55 7.12 -22.26
CA ILE A 62 -13.96 7.07 -21.88
C ILE A 62 -14.49 8.51 -21.89
N ASN A 63 -15.63 8.71 -22.53
CA ASN A 63 -16.34 9.99 -22.56
C ASN A 63 -16.60 10.53 -21.14
N GLY A 64 -16.86 11.83 -20.99
CA GLY A 64 -17.16 12.42 -19.68
C GLY A 64 -18.41 11.80 -19.04
N ARG A 65 -18.50 11.86 -17.69
CA ARG A 65 -19.63 11.31 -16.91
C ARG A 65 -21.02 11.73 -17.41
N PHE A 66 -21.13 12.90 -18.03
CA PHE A 66 -22.39 13.41 -18.59
C PHE A 66 -22.92 12.58 -19.76
N LEU A 67 -22.03 11.87 -20.47
CA LEU A 67 -22.35 11.04 -21.63
C LEU A 67 -22.52 9.55 -21.26
N TRP A 68 -22.37 9.19 -19.99
CA TRP A 68 -22.53 7.81 -19.54
C TRP A 68 -24.01 7.47 -19.44
N GLU A 69 -24.39 6.32 -20.00
CA GLU A 69 -25.72 5.80 -19.83
C GLU A 69 -25.98 5.45 -18.35
N LYS A 70 -27.17 5.81 -17.87
CA LYS A 70 -27.54 5.53 -16.48
C LYS A 70 -27.69 4.01 -16.33
N SER A 71 -27.03 3.43 -15.34
CA SER A 71 -27.11 1.99 -15.11
C SER A 71 -28.54 1.54 -14.82
N THR A 72 -28.97 0.44 -15.44
CA THR A 72 -30.28 -0.20 -15.21
C THR A 72 -30.32 -1.00 -13.91
N CYS A 73 -29.26 -0.98 -13.10
CA CYS A 73 -29.18 -1.74 -11.86
C CYS A 73 -30.31 -1.30 -10.89
N PRO A 74 -31.25 -2.20 -10.53
CA PRO A 74 -32.36 -1.85 -9.64
C PRO A 74 -31.89 -1.65 -8.19
N THR A 75 -30.66 -2.07 -7.87
CA THR A 75 -30.08 -1.94 -6.54
C THR A 75 -29.43 -0.58 -6.36
N LYS A 76 -29.95 0.20 -5.41
CA LYS A 76 -29.30 1.42 -4.94
C LYS A 76 -27.95 1.07 -4.32
N LEU A 77 -26.85 1.49 -4.95
CA LEU A 77 -25.50 1.34 -4.40
C LEU A 77 -25.37 2.24 -3.17
N ILE A 78 -25.47 1.65 -1.98
CA ILE A 78 -25.22 2.34 -0.72
C ILE A 78 -23.72 2.21 -0.44
N PRO A 79 -22.99 3.31 -0.18
CA PRO A 79 -21.59 3.20 0.19
C PRO A 79 -21.45 2.31 1.43
N PRO A 80 -20.42 1.45 1.51
CA PRO A 80 -20.21 0.64 2.69
C PRO A 80 -20.09 1.54 3.92
N LYS A 81 -20.64 1.10 5.05
CA LYS A 81 -20.57 1.85 6.30
C LYS A 81 -19.10 2.05 6.67
N TYR A 82 -18.63 3.29 6.51
CA TYR A 82 -17.27 3.66 6.88
C TYR A 82 -17.11 3.52 8.40
N ARG A 83 -16.32 2.54 8.82
CA ARG A 83 -15.86 2.45 10.20
C ARG A 83 -14.54 3.18 10.30
N VAL A 84 -14.49 4.21 11.14
CA VAL A 84 -13.22 4.81 11.54
C VAL A 84 -12.43 3.69 12.23
N PRO A 85 -11.24 3.30 11.73
CA PRO A 85 -10.42 2.33 12.45
C PRO A 85 -10.15 2.91 13.83
N ILE A 86 -10.15 2.05 14.85
CA ILE A 86 -9.77 2.40 16.23
C ILE A 86 -8.26 2.69 16.21
N GLY A 87 -7.93 3.87 15.71
CA GLY A 87 -6.58 4.33 15.45
C GLY A 87 -6.18 5.41 16.43
N ARG A 88 -4.91 5.82 16.29
CA ARG A 88 -4.23 6.78 17.14
C ARG A 88 -5.07 8.06 17.33
N PRO A 89 -5.38 8.47 18.57
CA PRO A 89 -6.07 9.72 18.81
C PRO A 89 -5.30 10.87 18.16
N LYS A 90 -6.04 11.74 17.46
CA LYS A 90 -5.47 12.91 16.80
C LYS A 90 -4.68 13.71 17.83
N LYS A 91 -3.35 13.80 17.67
CA LYS A 91 -2.53 14.68 18.52
C LYS A 91 -3.10 16.09 18.42
N VAL A 92 -3.63 16.60 19.52
CA VAL A 92 -4.06 18.00 19.63
C VAL A 92 -2.80 18.83 19.51
N LYS A 93 -2.55 19.41 18.33
CA LYS A 93 -1.55 20.46 18.19
C LYS A 93 -2.12 21.67 18.92
N LYS A 94 -1.52 22.05 20.05
CA LYS A 94 -1.75 23.39 20.61
C LYS A 94 -1.29 24.37 19.52
N ILE A 95 -2.23 25.05 18.88
CA ILE A 95 -1.91 26.26 18.14
C ILE A 95 -1.39 27.23 19.20
N CYS A 96 -0.06 27.35 19.25
CA CYS A 96 0.58 28.52 19.80
C CYS A 96 0.10 29.67 18.91
N ASN A 97 -0.89 30.42 19.38
CA ASN A 97 -1.36 31.63 18.73
C ASN A 97 -0.31 32.74 18.97
N ARG A 98 0.94 32.51 18.51
CA ARG A 98 1.92 33.56 18.35
C ARG A 98 1.69 34.11 16.95
N ARG A 99 0.85 35.14 16.89
CA ARG A 99 1.03 36.22 15.91
C ARG A 99 2.53 36.48 15.87
N TRP A 100 3.17 36.23 14.72
CA TRP A 100 4.55 36.64 14.48
C TRP A 100 4.58 38.17 14.47
N SER A 101 4.62 38.77 15.65
CA SER A 101 5.12 40.14 15.80
C SER A 101 6.62 40.00 15.84
N VAL A 102 7.25 40.44 14.76
CA VAL A 102 8.69 40.43 14.52
C VAL A 102 9.34 41.46 15.45
N HIS A 103 9.40 41.19 16.75
CA HIS A 103 10.40 41.80 17.61
C HIS A 103 10.53 41.07 18.94
N LYS A 104 11.81 40.85 19.28
CA LYS A 104 12.35 40.43 20.57
C LYS A 104 12.33 38.93 20.85
N MET A 105 13.49 38.32 20.59
CA MET A 105 13.92 37.09 21.23
C MET A 105 14.02 37.34 22.73
N GLU A 106 13.12 36.76 23.51
CA GLU A 106 13.35 36.54 24.94
C GLU A 106 13.25 35.04 25.20
N ILE A 107 14.40 34.48 25.54
CA ILE A 107 14.61 33.12 26.02
C ILE A 107 13.87 33.01 27.35
N CYS A 108 13.03 32.00 27.50
CA CYS A 108 12.58 31.57 28.83
C CYS A 108 12.79 30.07 28.98
N GLN A 109 13.54 29.77 30.02
CA GLN A 109 14.17 28.52 30.40
C GLN A 109 13.15 27.48 30.88
N GLY A 110 13.60 26.23 30.93
CA GLY A 110 12.80 25.09 31.38
C GLY A 110 12.37 25.19 32.84
N ALA A 111 11.29 24.48 33.13
CA ALA A 111 11.00 24.01 34.48
C ALA A 111 10.46 22.58 34.40
N ALA A 112 11.11 21.72 35.18
CA ALA A 112 10.80 20.33 35.39
C ALA A 112 9.53 20.16 36.25
N GLY A 113 8.93 18.97 36.16
CA GLY A 113 8.15 18.35 37.24
C GLY A 113 6.68 18.76 37.34
N SER A 114 5.77 17.80 37.16
CA SER A 114 5.25 17.03 38.30
C SER A 114 4.09 16.15 37.86
N SER A 115 4.21 14.88 38.24
CA SER A 115 3.16 13.87 38.30
C SER A 115 2.03 14.29 39.24
N GLY A 116 0.79 13.91 38.90
CA GLY A 116 -0.27 13.73 39.88
C GLY A 116 -1.60 14.37 39.48
N GLY A 117 -2.64 13.54 39.34
CA GLY A 117 -4.00 14.04 39.18
C GLY A 117 -4.98 13.03 38.62
N VAL A 118 -5.15 11.87 39.27
CA VAL A 118 -6.34 11.03 39.10
C VAL A 118 -7.54 11.84 39.58
N LYS A 119 -8.49 12.15 38.69
CA LYS A 119 -9.84 12.58 39.09
C LYS A 119 -10.84 11.54 38.60
N LYS A 120 -11.36 10.76 39.56
CA LYS A 120 -12.62 10.03 39.42
C LYS A 120 -13.75 11.05 39.28
N GLY A 121 -14.54 10.93 38.23
CA GLY A 121 -15.75 11.72 38.00
C GLY A 121 -16.90 10.78 37.66
N VAL A 122 -17.89 10.75 38.55
CA VAL A 122 -19.04 9.86 38.62
C VAL A 122 -19.88 9.88 37.36
N GLY A 123 -20.17 8.69 36.81
CA GLY A 123 -21.14 8.52 35.73
C GLY A 123 -22.55 8.75 36.25
N ASN A 124 -23.19 9.83 35.78
CA ASN A 124 -24.61 10.05 36.00
C ASN A 124 -25.40 9.33 34.91
N LYS A 125 -26.07 8.23 35.26
CA LYS A 125 -26.97 7.48 34.36
C LYS A 125 -28.28 8.27 34.23
N GLY A 126 -28.32 9.17 33.25
CA GLY A 126 -29.55 9.80 32.77
C GLY A 126 -30.41 8.80 32.01
N LYS A 127 -31.63 8.61 32.50
CA LYS A 127 -32.66 7.67 32.04
C LYS A 127 -33.08 7.94 30.59
N ILE A 128 -33.21 6.86 29.82
CA ILE A 128 -34.05 6.77 28.62
C ILE A 128 -35.50 6.65 29.14
N PRO A 129 -36.40 7.56 28.73
CA PRO A 129 -37.52 7.16 27.88
C PRO A 129 -37.76 8.23 26.79
N MET A 130 -38.36 7.94 25.64
CA MET A 130 -39.75 7.54 25.46
C MET A 130 -39.96 7.17 23.98
N LEU A 131 -40.83 6.16 23.79
CA LEU A 131 -41.68 5.87 22.63
C LEU A 131 -41.02 5.47 21.30
#